data_AF-A0A1H9UBN9-F1
#
_entry.id   AF-A0A1H9UBN9-F1
#
_cell.length_a   1.000
_cell.length_b   1.000
_cell.length_c   1.000
_cell.angle_alpha   90.00
_cell.angle_beta   90.00
_cell.angle_gamma   90.00
#
_symmetry.space_group_name_H-M   'P 1'
#
loop_
_entity.id
_entity.type
_entity.pdbx_description
1 polymer ?
#
loop_
_entity_poly.entity_id
_entity_poly.type
_entity_poly.pdbx_seq_one_letter_code
_entity_poly.pdbx_strand_id
1 'polypeptide(L)'
;MNQMEQYFVVRRTEEKDEQFAVIDAMSLAEAKAIFKVRYDEFDITNEEIKEETFFIFKLDGDLKYDENNRVLLSEVVGDMAITSRWQQ
;
A
#
# COMPACT_ATOMS: atom_id res chain seq x y z
N MET A 1 -21.29 15.57 -1.14
CA MET A 1 -20.62 14.92 0.00
C MET A 1 -19.42 14.19 -0.58
N ASN A 2 -18.20 14.46 -0.11
CA ASN A 2 -17.06 13.61 -0.50
C ASN A 2 -17.29 12.27 0.18
N GLN A 3 -17.50 11.21 -0.61
CA GLN A 3 -17.57 9.86 -0.06
C GLN A 3 -16.15 9.43 0.32
N MET A 4 -16.01 8.83 1.51
CA MET A 4 -14.78 8.12 1.86
C MET A 4 -14.68 6.89 0.96
N GLU A 5 -13.49 6.64 0.46
CA GLU A 5 -13.19 5.50 -0.39
C GLU A 5 -12.11 4.64 0.26
N GLN A 6 -12.10 3.36 -0.11
CA GLN A 6 -11.15 2.39 0.42
C GLN A 6 -9.89 2.35 -0.44
N TYR A 7 -8.77 2.61 0.21
CA TYR A 7 -7.44 2.47 -0.36
C TYR A 7 -6.77 1.23 0.21
N PHE A 8 -6.40 0.30 -0.65
CA PHE A 8 -5.65 -0.88 -0.29
C PHE A 8 -4.17 -0.52 -0.18
N VAL A 9 -3.52 -1.02 0.87
CA VAL A 9 -2.09 -0.92 1.06
C VAL A 9 -1.50 -2.30 0.88
N VAL A 10 -0.58 -2.42 -0.07
CA VAL A 10 0.11 -3.67 -0.41
C VAL A 10 1.58 -3.53 -0.09
N ARG A 11 2.09 -4.45 0.73
CA ARG A 11 3.50 -4.60 1.03
C ARG A 11 4.12 -5.53 0.00
N ARG A 12 5.15 -5.06 -0.70
CA ARG A 12 5.96 -5.84 -1.63
C ARG A 12 7.28 -6.20 -0.99
N THR A 13 7.56 -7.50 -0.96
CA THR A 13 8.87 -8.07 -0.62
C THR A 13 9.55 -8.60 -1.90
N GLU A 14 10.78 -9.09 -1.78
CA GLU A 14 11.47 -9.77 -2.89
C GLU A 14 10.71 -10.99 -3.42
N GLU A 15 9.91 -11.65 -2.59
CA GLU A 15 9.24 -12.91 -2.95
C GLU A 15 7.80 -12.71 -3.41
N LYS A 16 7.03 -11.84 -2.75
CA LYS A 16 5.58 -11.74 -2.94
C LYS A 16 5.03 -10.36 -2.59
N ASP A 17 3.77 -10.15 -2.97
CA ASP A 17 2.96 -9.04 -2.49
C ASP A 17 1.95 -9.53 -1.46
N GLU A 18 1.70 -8.73 -0.43
CA GLU A 18 0.76 -9.03 0.64
C GLU A 18 -0.13 -7.82 0.90
N GLN A 19 -1.43 -8.06 1.08
CA GLN A 19 -2.30 -7.00 1.60
C GLN A 19 -1.88 -6.68 3.04
N PHE A 20 -1.45 -5.45 3.25
CA PHE A 20 -0.91 -4.98 4.52
C PHE A 20 -1.98 -4.25 5.34
N ALA A 21 -2.76 -3.38 4.70
CA ALA A 21 -3.82 -2.62 5.35
C ALA A 21 -4.89 -2.15 4.36
N VAL A 22 -6.01 -1.66 4.90
CA VAL A 22 -7.02 -0.90 4.16
C VAL A 22 -7.24 0.43 4.88
N ILE A 23 -7.27 1.52 4.13
CA ILE A 23 -7.41 2.89 4.65
C ILE A 23 -8.61 3.55 4.00
N ASP A 24 -9.60 3.93 4.81
CA ASP A 24 -10.68 4.81 4.38
C ASP A 24 -10.17 6.25 4.32
N ALA A 25 -10.25 6.90 3.15
CA ALA A 25 -9.83 8.28 2.94
C ALA A 25 -10.63 8.96 1.82
N MET A 26 -10.64 10.29 1.78
CA MET A 26 -11.28 11.04 0.69
C MET A 26 -10.39 11.13 -0.56
N SER A 27 -9.09 10.87 -0.44
CA SER A 27 -8.14 10.96 -1.55
C SER A 27 -6.90 10.09 -1.33
N LEU A 28 -6.14 9.86 -2.40
CA LEU A 28 -4.91 9.06 -2.37
C LEU A 28 -3.84 9.74 -1.53
N ALA A 29 -3.78 11.07 -1.60
CA ALA A 29 -2.88 11.88 -0.79
C ALA A 29 -3.19 11.74 0.71
N GLU A 30 -4.47 11.74 1.07
CA GLU A 30 -4.91 11.53 2.45
C GLU A 30 -4.64 10.10 2.92
N ALA A 31 -4.93 9.09 2.09
CA ALA A 31 -4.60 7.70 2.39
C ALA A 31 -3.09 7.51 2.65
N LYS A 32 -2.25 8.11 1.81
CA LYS A 32 -0.78 8.13 1.98
C LYS A 32 -0.35 8.82 3.27
N ALA A 33 -0.97 9.95 3.63
CA ALA A 33 -0.66 10.68 4.86
C ALA A 33 -1.05 9.86 6.10
N ILE A 34 -2.25 9.25 6.10
CA ILE A 34 -2.72 8.35 7.17
C ILE A 34 -1.79 7.16 7.29
N PHE A 35 -1.41 6.51 6.18
CA PHE A 35 -0.46 5.40 6.17
C PHE A 35 0.85 5.82 6.84
N LYS A 36 1.43 6.96 6.41
CA LYS A 36 2.68 7.45 6.98
C LYS A 36 2.57 7.67 8.50
N VAL A 37 1.53 8.32 8.99
CA VAL A 37 1.36 8.56 10.43
C VAL A 37 1.15 7.27 11.22
N ARG A 38 0.33 6.34 10.72
CA ARG A 38 0.02 5.07 11.41
C ARG A 38 1.21 4.13 11.49
N TYR A 39 2.08 4.17 10.50
CA TYR A 39 3.18 3.21 10.35
C TYR A 39 4.57 3.89 10.39
N ASP A 40 4.67 5.18 10.74
CA ASP A 40 5.95 5.85 11.04
C ASP A 40 6.60 5.23 12.29
N GLU A 41 5.80 4.82 13.27
CA GLU A 41 6.27 4.18 14.51
C GLU A 41 6.59 2.69 14.37
N PHE A 42 6.35 2.06 13.21
CA PHE A 42 6.74 0.67 12.98
C PHE A 42 8.28 0.58 13.05
N ASP A 43 8.76 -0.17 14.03
CA ASP A 43 10.12 -0.15 14.57
C ASP A 43 11.21 -0.20 13.48
N ILE A 44 12.07 0.80 13.52
CA ILE A 44 13.17 1.11 12.58
C ILE A 44 14.33 0.10 12.73
N THR A 45 14.23 -0.80 13.70
CA THR A 45 15.25 -1.80 14.04
C THR A 45 15.03 -3.16 13.38
N ASN A 46 13.87 -3.39 12.76
CA ASN A 46 13.63 -4.67 12.07
C ASN A 46 14.29 -4.64 10.69
N GLU A 47 15.44 -5.30 10.56
CA GLU A 47 16.23 -5.34 9.32
C GLU A 47 15.46 -5.96 8.14
N GLU A 48 14.44 -6.78 8.40
CA GLU A 48 13.57 -7.35 7.38
C GLU A 48 12.72 -6.29 6.64
N ILE A 49 12.52 -5.10 7.22
CA ILE A 49 11.68 -4.03 6.64
C ILE A 49 12.47 -3.12 5.67
N LYS A 50 13.80 -3.24 5.63
CA LYS A 50 14.69 -2.32 4.89
C LYS A 50 14.52 -2.32 3.36
N GLU A 51 13.81 -3.31 2.80
CA GLU A 51 13.61 -3.42 1.34
C GLU A 51 12.14 -3.42 0.92
N GLU A 52 11.25 -3.00 1.81
CA GLU A 52 9.82 -3.05 1.54
C GLU A 52 9.33 -1.83 0.75
N THR A 53 8.64 -2.13 -0.34
CA THR A 53 7.90 -1.12 -1.09
C THR A 53 6.42 -1.27 -0.77
N PHE A 54 5.78 -0.17 -0.39
CA PHE A 54 4.34 -0.13 -0.19
C PHE A 54 3.65 0.56 -1.36
N PHE A 55 2.60 -0.07 -1.87
CA PHE A 55 1.70 0.47 -2.88
C PHE A 55 0.38 0.82 -2.22
N ILE A 56 -0.14 2.02 -2.51
CA ILE A 56 -1.42 2.49 -2.02
C ILE A 56 -2.27 2.86 -3.23
N PHE A 57 -3.45 2.25 -3.36
CA PHE A 57 -4.31 2.44 -4.53
C PHE A 57 -5.76 2.03 -4.25
N LYS A 58 -6.66 2.36 -5.18
CA LYS A 58 -8.05 1.88 -5.20
C LYS A 58 -8.21 0.68 -6.13
N LEU A 59 -9.22 -0.14 -5.85
CA LEU A 59 -9.66 -1.22 -6.72
C LEU A 59 -11.16 -1.08 -7.01
N ASP A 60 -11.57 -1.58 -8.17
CA ASP A 60 -12.97 -1.87 -8.47
C ASP A 60 -13.22 -3.37 -8.24
N GLY A 61 -13.42 -3.75 -6.98
CA GLY A 61 -13.63 -5.13 -6.55
C GLY A 61 -12.47 -5.72 -5.72
N ASP A 62 -12.33 -7.04 -5.79
CA ASP A 62 -11.38 -7.79 -4.97
C ASP A 62 -9.93 -7.72 -5.49
N LEU A 63 -8.98 -7.81 -4.55
CA LEU A 63 -7.56 -7.83 -4.84
C LEU A 63 -7.17 -9.15 -5.51
N LYS A 64 -6.59 -9.07 -6.71
CA LYS A 64 -6.16 -10.24 -7.49
C LYS A 64 -4.65 -10.32 -7.57
N TYR A 65 -4.16 -11.55 -7.59
CA TYR A 65 -2.74 -11.87 -7.63
C TYR A 65 -2.41 -12.72 -8.86
N ASP A 66 -1.19 -12.57 -9.38
CA ASP A 66 -0.62 -13.45 -10.39
C ASP A 66 -0.05 -14.74 -9.79
N GLU A 67 0.55 -15.57 -10.63
CA GLU A 67 1.18 -16.84 -10.24
C GLU A 67 2.36 -16.69 -9.26
N ASN A 68 2.97 -15.50 -9.19
CA ASN A 68 4.06 -15.17 -8.28
C ASN A 68 3.55 -14.44 -7.03
N ASN A 69 2.23 -14.47 -6.79
CA ASN A 69 1.57 -13.75 -5.71
C ASN A 69 1.86 -12.24 -5.73
N ARG A 70 1.99 -11.65 -6.93
CA ARG A 70 2.08 -10.21 -7.15
C ARG A 70 0.72 -9.65 -7.51
N VAL A 71 0.44 -8.45 -7.02
CA VAL A 71 -0.84 -7.80 -7.32
C VAL A 71 -0.91 -7.49 -8.80
N LEU A 72 -2.03 -7.87 -9.42
CA LEU A 72 -2.34 -7.50 -10.79
C LEU A 72 -2.69 -6.01 -10.85
N LEU A 73 -1.68 -5.19 -11.12
CA LEU A 73 -1.82 -3.72 -11.18
C LEU A 73 -2.77 -3.24 -12.31
N SER A 74 -3.16 -4.11 -13.24
CA SER A 74 -4.18 -3.82 -14.25
C SER A 74 -5.57 -3.57 -13.65
N GLU A 75 -5.82 -4.05 -12.44
CA GLU A 75 -7.09 -3.88 -11.73
C GLU A 75 -7.13 -2.59 -10.89
N VAL A 76 -6.01 -1.85 -10.84
CA VAL A 76 -5.91 -0.58 -10.10
C VAL A 76 -6.73 0.50 -10.78
N VAL A 77 -7.55 1.18 -9.99
CA VAL A 77 -8.39 2.29 -10.45
C VAL A 77 -7.67 3.61 -10.18
N GLY A 78 -7.35 4.33 -11.26
CA GLY A 78 -6.76 5.66 -11.17
C GLY A 78 -5.30 5.63 -10.73
N ASP A 79 -4.91 6.60 -9.90
CA ASP A 79 -3.52 6.78 -9.50
C ASP A 79 -3.10 5.82 -8.38
N MET A 80 -1.81 5.52 -8.35
CA MET A 80 -1.16 4.74 -7.30
C MET A 80 -0.06 5.56 -6.63
N ALA A 81 -0.03 5.51 -5.30
CA ALA A 81 1.08 6.07 -4.54
C ALA A 81 2.05 4.96 -4.15
N ILE A 82 3.33 5.26 -4.32
CA ILE A 82 4.42 4.39 -3.89
C ILE A 82 5.11 5.05 -2.71
N THR A 83 5.39 4.26 -1.67
CA THR A 83 6.25 4.67 -0.56
C THR A 83 7.24 3.56 -0.27
N SER A 84 8.53 3.88 -0.43
CA SER A 84 9.64 3.02 -0.02
C SER A 84 10.25 3.65 1.23
N ARG A 85 10.54 2.85 2.27
CA ARG A 85 11.38 3.32 3.38
C ARG A 85 12.84 3.30 2.90
N TRP A 86 13.40 4.46 2.58
CA TRP A 86 14.84 4.60 2.32
C TRP A 86 15.59 4.73 3.66
N GLN A 87 16.69 3.98 3.79
CA GLN A 87 17.69 4.11 4.86
C GLN A 87 18.17 5.57 4.91
N GLN A 88 18.01 6.23 6.07
CA GLN A 88 18.82 7.40 6.41
C GLN A 88 20.21 6.94 6.85
#